data_AF-A0A644T3L2-F1
#
_entry.id   AF-A0A644T3L2-F1
#
_cell.length_a   1.000
_cell.length_b   1.000
_cell.length_c   1.000
_cell.angle_alpha   90.00
_cell.angle_beta   90.00
_cell.angle_gamma   90.00
#
_symmetry.space_group_name_H-M   'P 1'
#
loop_
_entity.id
_entity.type
_entity.pdbx_description
1 polymer ?
#
loop_
_entity_poly.entity_id
_entity_poly.type
_entity_poly.pdbx_seq_one_letter_code
_entity_poly.pdbx_strand_id
1 'polypeptide(L)'
;MKSTTGKLSDWVVKIACGRDLETQLQEVAATGQHGAPQMLRTMALAANGFAGAPQQADLALVFGCYRPFSTPNILREVAWILGRLGMAHTWLEKENCCGLPLLHQVASEDRPQMVEAAQGFVRGNSKAAAQKGASRLAYCCAGCAHVAKSVDAGGDVSHSYILDVLLDALKGQSLRVNPLKVAYFEGCHTSYRRPFPQTS
;
A
#
# COMPACT_ATOMS: atom_id res chain seq x y z
N MET A 1 -13.35 -15.07 -29.92
CA MET A 1 -13.62 -13.68 -29.51
C MET A 1 -14.84 -13.68 -28.62
N LYS A 2 -14.70 -13.47 -27.32
CA LYS A 2 -15.85 -13.19 -26.45
C LYS A 2 -15.95 -11.68 -26.31
N SER A 3 -17.05 -11.14 -26.81
CA SER A 3 -17.51 -9.79 -26.51
C SER A 3 -17.73 -9.70 -25.01
N THR A 4 -16.80 -9.08 -24.29
CA THR A 4 -17.05 -8.60 -22.92
C THR A 4 -17.41 -7.13 -23.05
N THR A 5 -18.69 -6.83 -23.09
CA THR A 5 -19.25 -5.49 -22.87
C THR A 5 -19.00 -4.98 -21.44
N GLY A 6 -18.30 -5.76 -20.59
CA GLY A 6 -17.92 -5.37 -19.23
C GLY A 6 -16.46 -4.90 -19.16
N LYS A 7 -16.23 -3.82 -18.40
CA LYS A 7 -14.92 -3.25 -18.04
C LYS A 7 -13.97 -4.24 -17.32
N LEU A 8 -14.52 -5.37 -16.85
CA LEU A 8 -13.87 -6.39 -16.05
C LEU A 8 -14.07 -7.77 -16.70
N SER A 9 -13.07 -8.64 -16.59
CA SER A 9 -13.21 -10.05 -16.97
C SER A 9 -14.10 -10.83 -16.00
N ASP A 10 -14.77 -11.89 -16.48
CA ASP A 10 -15.75 -12.68 -15.73
C ASP A 10 -15.24 -13.18 -14.36
N TRP A 11 -13.97 -13.57 -14.26
CA TRP A 11 -13.41 -14.06 -13.01
C TRP A 11 -13.27 -12.94 -11.97
N VAL A 12 -13.00 -11.70 -12.40
CA VAL A 12 -12.93 -10.53 -11.50
C VAL A 12 -14.31 -10.26 -10.92
N VAL A 13 -15.34 -10.23 -11.77
CA VAL A 13 -16.73 -10.04 -11.34
C VAL A 13 -17.12 -11.14 -10.35
N LYS A 14 -16.74 -12.39 -10.60
CA LYS A 14 -17.01 -13.52 -9.71
C LYS A 14 -16.34 -13.37 -8.34
N ILE A 15 -15.06 -13.02 -8.27
CA ILE A 15 -14.37 -12.83 -6.98
C ILE A 15 -14.86 -11.57 -6.26
N ALA A 16 -15.37 -10.58 -6.99
CA ALA A 16 -15.99 -9.38 -6.45
C ALA A 16 -17.47 -9.59 -6.09
N CYS A 17 -17.95 -10.84 -6.00
CA CYS A 17 -19.33 -11.18 -5.64
C CYS A 17 -20.39 -10.54 -6.55
N GLY A 18 -20.10 -10.42 -7.85
CA GLY A 18 -21.01 -9.87 -8.85
C GLY A 18 -20.90 -8.36 -9.06
N ARG A 19 -20.06 -7.65 -8.30
CA ARG A 19 -19.91 -6.20 -8.41
C ARG A 19 -19.16 -5.79 -9.67
N ASP A 20 -19.69 -4.78 -10.36
CA ASP A 20 -19.01 -4.12 -11.47
C ASP A 20 -17.89 -3.18 -10.97
N LEU A 21 -17.17 -2.57 -11.92
CA LEU A 21 -16.03 -1.70 -11.60
C LEU A 21 -16.46 -0.46 -10.80
N GLU A 22 -17.59 0.15 -11.16
CA GLU A 22 -18.07 1.37 -10.50
C GLU A 22 -18.42 1.09 -9.04
N THR A 23 -19.14 0.00 -8.78
CA THR A 23 -19.48 -0.44 -7.43
C THR A 23 -18.22 -0.74 -6.62
N GLN A 24 -17.23 -1.43 -7.21
CA GLN A 24 -15.96 -1.69 -6.53
C GLN A 24 -15.20 -0.40 -6.20
N LEU A 25 -15.19 0.58 -7.11
CA LEU A 25 -14.55 1.88 -6.87
C LEU A 25 -15.25 2.66 -5.75
N GLN A 26 -16.58 2.69 -5.73
CA GLN A 26 -17.37 3.32 -4.68
C GLN A 26 -17.13 2.64 -3.32
N GLU A 27 -17.05 1.31 -3.28
CA GLU A 27 -16.73 0.57 -2.05
C GLU A 27 -15.31 0.89 -1.55
N VAL A 28 -14.32 0.94 -2.45
CA VAL A 28 -12.95 1.33 -2.08
C VAL A 28 -12.91 2.77 -1.58
N ALA A 29 -13.65 3.70 -2.20
CA ALA A 29 -13.73 5.08 -1.73
C ALA A 29 -14.38 5.18 -0.34
N ALA A 30 -15.44 4.40 -0.09
CA ALA A 30 -16.17 4.41 1.17
C ALA A 30 -15.35 3.75 2.30
N THR A 31 -14.76 2.59 2.03
CA THR A 31 -14.13 1.74 3.05
C THR A 31 -12.62 1.88 3.15
N GLY A 32 -11.97 2.40 2.09
CA GLY A 32 -10.53 2.45 1.94
C GLY A 32 -9.93 1.12 1.46
N GLN A 33 -10.71 0.05 1.26
CA GLN A 33 -10.15 -1.30 1.09
C GLN A 33 -10.73 -2.03 -0.12
N HIS A 34 -9.84 -2.63 -0.93
CA HIS A 34 -10.21 -3.47 -2.07
C HIS A 34 -10.44 -4.94 -1.68
N GLY A 35 -9.72 -5.43 -0.64
CA GLY A 35 -9.70 -6.86 -0.32
C GLY A 35 -10.72 -7.26 0.74
N ALA A 36 -10.64 -6.65 1.92
CA ALA A 36 -11.43 -7.03 3.08
C ALA A 36 -12.16 -5.82 3.68
N PRO A 37 -13.35 -6.03 4.28
CA PRO A 37 -14.05 -4.98 5.01
C PRO A 37 -13.18 -4.33 6.09
N GLN A 38 -13.38 -3.02 6.29
CA GLN A 38 -12.60 -2.23 7.25
C GLN A 38 -12.64 -2.79 8.66
N MET A 39 -13.77 -3.37 9.10
CA MET A 39 -13.88 -4.01 10.41
C MET A 39 -12.87 -5.16 10.59
N LEU A 40 -12.83 -6.10 9.63
CA LEU A 40 -11.90 -7.22 9.67
C LEU A 40 -10.45 -6.74 9.62
N ARG A 41 -10.19 -5.69 8.84
CA ARG A 41 -8.89 -5.06 8.76
C ARG A 41 -8.44 -4.48 10.12
N THR A 42 -9.32 -3.73 10.79
CA THR A 42 -9.03 -3.16 12.10
C THR A 42 -8.79 -4.26 13.14
N MET A 43 -9.60 -5.33 13.14
CA MET A 43 -9.41 -6.47 14.02
C MET A 43 -8.06 -7.18 13.77
N ALA A 44 -7.71 -7.41 12.51
CA ALA A 44 -6.44 -8.04 12.14
C ALA A 44 -5.23 -7.19 12.57
N LEU A 45 -5.30 -5.87 12.42
CA LEU A 45 -4.29 -4.95 12.92
C LEU A 45 -4.18 -4.97 14.44
N ALA A 46 -5.31 -4.87 15.14
CA ALA A 46 -5.35 -4.86 16.60
C ALA A 46 -4.76 -6.16 17.19
N ALA A 47 -5.11 -7.32 16.62
CA ALA A 47 -4.55 -8.61 16.99
C ALA A 47 -3.01 -8.70 16.79
N ASN A 48 -2.45 -7.82 15.97
CA ASN A 48 -1.02 -7.73 15.70
C ASN A 48 -0.35 -6.51 16.36
N GLY A 49 -0.99 -5.89 17.36
CA GLY A 49 -0.40 -4.81 18.15
C GLY A 49 -0.63 -3.40 17.60
N PHE A 50 -1.50 -3.25 16.59
CA PHE A 50 -1.80 -1.96 15.95
C PHE A 50 -3.20 -1.45 16.29
N ALA A 51 -3.63 -1.60 17.55
CA ALA A 51 -4.99 -1.27 17.98
C ALA A 51 -5.29 0.26 18.01
N GLY A 52 -4.26 1.10 18.10
CA GLY A 52 -4.37 2.55 18.03
C GLY A 52 -3.05 3.19 17.63
N ALA A 53 -3.09 4.13 16.69
CA ALA A 53 -1.88 4.76 16.20
C ALA A 53 -1.35 5.82 17.17
N PRO A 54 -0.02 5.99 17.28
CA PRO A 54 0.57 7.18 17.87
C PRO A 54 -0.02 8.45 17.24
N GLN A 55 -0.25 9.48 18.06
CA GLN A 55 -1.02 10.65 17.62
C GLN A 55 -0.28 11.47 16.54
N GLN A 56 1.05 11.62 16.67
CA GLN A 56 1.87 12.37 15.73
C GLN A 56 3.23 11.70 15.51
N ALA A 57 3.69 11.72 14.26
CA ALA A 57 5.06 11.36 13.87
C ALA A 57 5.34 11.87 12.46
N ASP A 58 6.61 12.14 12.16
CA ASP A 58 7.04 12.56 10.81
C ASP A 58 6.88 11.45 9.76
N LEU A 59 6.96 10.18 10.20
CA LEU A 59 6.80 8.99 9.37
C LEU A 59 5.45 8.31 9.63
N ALA A 60 4.62 8.16 8.61
CA ALA A 60 3.39 7.38 8.65
C ALA A 60 3.55 6.06 7.87
N LEU A 61 3.20 4.93 8.50
CA LEU A 61 3.18 3.63 7.86
C LEU A 61 1.86 3.41 7.10
N VAL A 62 1.99 2.89 5.88
CA VAL A 62 0.89 2.36 5.07
C VAL A 62 1.06 0.86 4.97
N PHE A 63 0.09 0.11 5.52
CA PHE A 63 0.19 -1.34 5.60
C PHE A 63 -0.24 -2.02 4.29
N GLY A 64 -1.14 -1.40 3.53
CA GLY A 64 -1.76 -1.92 2.33
C GLY A 64 -2.96 -2.83 2.63
N CYS A 65 -3.67 -3.22 1.56
CA CYS A 65 -4.94 -3.92 1.67
C CYS A 65 -4.84 -5.42 2.01
N TYR A 66 -3.70 -6.07 1.73
CA TYR A 66 -3.54 -7.52 1.93
C TYR A 66 -2.58 -7.91 3.05
N ARG A 67 -1.51 -7.13 3.29
CA ARG A 67 -0.50 -7.45 4.31
C ARG A 67 -1.06 -7.69 5.71
N PRO A 68 -2.10 -6.96 6.19
CA PRO A 68 -2.71 -7.22 7.50
C PRO A 68 -3.25 -8.65 7.65
N PHE A 69 -3.55 -9.33 6.54
CA PHE A 69 -4.14 -10.67 6.53
C PHE A 69 -3.16 -11.74 6.08
N SER A 70 -2.31 -11.45 5.08
CA SER A 70 -1.43 -12.44 4.47
C SER A 70 -0.08 -12.56 5.16
N THR A 71 0.51 -11.45 5.59
CA THR A 71 1.84 -11.43 6.22
C THR A 71 1.89 -10.40 7.36
N PRO A 72 1.03 -10.52 8.39
CA PRO A 72 0.95 -9.54 9.46
C PRO A 72 2.21 -9.50 10.35
N ASN A 73 2.94 -10.61 10.42
CA ASN A 73 4.24 -10.67 11.08
C ASN A 73 5.24 -9.66 10.49
N ILE A 74 5.27 -9.47 9.17
CA ILE A 74 6.15 -8.49 8.54
C ILE A 74 5.84 -7.07 9.04
N LEU A 75 4.56 -6.74 9.27
CA LEU A 75 4.18 -5.42 9.78
C LEU A 75 4.72 -5.20 11.19
N ARG A 76 4.58 -6.22 12.05
CA ARG A 76 5.12 -6.20 13.42
C ARG A 76 6.63 -6.02 13.44
N GLU A 77 7.35 -6.79 12.62
CA GLU A 77 8.80 -6.71 12.52
C GLU A 77 9.25 -5.33 12.01
N VAL A 78 8.56 -4.75 11.02
CA VAL A 78 8.84 -3.39 10.54
C VAL A 78 8.70 -2.37 11.68
N ALA A 79 7.58 -2.36 12.39
CA ALA A 79 7.34 -1.42 13.48
C ALA A 79 8.36 -1.61 14.62
N TRP A 80 8.70 -2.87 14.93
CA TRP A 80 9.73 -3.20 15.91
C TRP A 80 11.11 -2.67 15.48
N ILE A 81 11.54 -2.91 14.24
CA ILE A 81 12.82 -2.41 13.72
C ILE A 81 12.86 -0.88 13.78
N LEU A 82 11.81 -0.19 13.35
CA LEU A 82 11.74 1.28 13.45
C LEU A 82 11.88 1.76 14.89
N GLY A 83 11.22 1.09 15.84
CA GLY A 83 11.38 1.38 17.27
C GLY A 83 12.82 1.17 17.76
N ARG A 84 13.49 0.10 17.30
CA ARG A 84 14.91 -0.17 17.62
C ARG A 84 15.86 0.85 17.02
N LEU A 85 15.52 1.43 15.87
CA LEU A 85 16.25 2.51 15.22
C LEU A 85 15.93 3.90 15.79
N GLY A 86 15.05 4.00 16.79
CA GLY A 86 14.63 5.28 17.37
C GLY A 86 13.78 6.13 16.43
N MET A 87 13.19 5.53 15.39
CA MET A 87 12.37 6.23 14.42
C MET A 87 10.92 6.30 14.92
N ALA A 88 10.52 7.48 15.39
CA ALA A 88 9.13 7.76 15.70
C ALA A 88 8.27 7.57 14.46
N HIS A 89 7.19 6.80 14.60
CA HIS A 89 6.29 6.50 13.49
C HIS A 89 4.84 6.41 13.96
N THR A 90 3.91 6.71 13.06
CA THR A 90 2.47 6.52 13.22
C THR A 90 1.94 5.65 12.07
N TRP A 91 0.63 5.42 12.02
CA TRP A 91 -0.06 4.77 10.91
C TRP A 91 -1.47 5.33 10.77
N LEU A 92 -2.09 5.07 9.62
CA LEU A 92 -3.47 5.46 9.37
C LEU A 92 -4.40 4.34 9.87
N GLU A 93 -5.35 4.66 10.76
CA GLU A 93 -6.40 3.72 11.19
C GLU A 93 -7.29 3.34 10.02
N LYS A 94 -7.52 4.31 9.13
CA LYS A 94 -8.15 4.14 7.82
C LYS A 94 -7.21 4.66 6.74
N GLU A 95 -6.59 3.74 6.01
CA GLU A 95 -5.91 4.05 4.74
C GLU A 95 -6.76 3.58 3.56
N ASN A 96 -6.58 4.25 2.43
CA ASN A 96 -7.13 3.89 1.14
C ASN A 96 -6.19 2.97 0.36
N CYS A 97 -6.78 2.05 -0.40
CA CYS A 97 -6.09 1.18 -1.34
C CYS A 97 -5.32 2.01 -2.38
N CYS A 98 -4.11 1.57 -2.75
CA CYS A 98 -3.33 2.24 -3.80
C CYS A 98 -3.92 2.10 -5.21
N GLY A 99 -4.97 1.29 -5.41
CA GLY A 99 -5.61 1.06 -6.70
C GLY A 99 -4.92 0.01 -7.59
N LEU A 100 -3.71 -0.46 -7.26
CA LEU A 100 -2.97 -1.42 -8.09
C LEU A 100 -3.74 -2.73 -8.40
N PRO A 101 -4.43 -3.38 -7.44
CA PRO A 101 -5.20 -4.59 -7.75
C PRO A 101 -6.30 -4.36 -8.79
N LEU A 102 -7.02 -3.23 -8.68
CA LEU A 102 -8.06 -2.87 -9.64
C LEU A 102 -7.47 -2.54 -11.02
N LEU A 103 -6.32 -1.85 -11.06
CA LEU A 103 -5.63 -1.56 -12.32
C LEU A 103 -5.21 -2.83 -13.08
N HIS A 104 -4.97 -3.94 -12.38
CA HIS A 104 -4.71 -5.24 -13.00
C HIS A 104 -5.95 -5.95 -13.55
N GLN A 105 -7.13 -5.52 -13.13
CA GLN A 105 -8.39 -6.19 -13.42
C GLN A 105 -9.20 -5.52 -14.54
N VAL A 106 -8.94 -4.22 -14.79
CA VAL A 106 -9.64 -3.44 -15.81
C VAL A 106 -9.10 -3.67 -17.22
N ALA A 107 -9.99 -3.48 -18.20
CA ALA A 107 -9.63 -3.37 -19.60
C ALA A 107 -8.69 -2.18 -19.87
N SER A 108 -7.98 -2.20 -21.01
CA SER A 108 -6.95 -1.19 -21.30
C SER A 108 -7.53 0.22 -21.44
N GLU A 109 -8.72 0.33 -22.02
CA GLU A 109 -9.51 1.54 -22.21
C GLU A 109 -9.94 2.20 -20.89
N ASP A 110 -10.09 1.43 -19.82
CA ASP A 110 -10.50 1.91 -18.49
C ASP A 110 -9.32 2.27 -17.58
N ARG A 111 -8.08 2.02 -18.03
CA ARG A 111 -6.88 2.35 -17.25
C ARG A 111 -6.77 3.84 -16.89
N PRO A 112 -7.07 4.81 -17.77
CA PRO A 112 -7.00 6.23 -17.41
C PRO A 112 -7.92 6.57 -16.23
N GLN A 113 -9.16 6.07 -16.25
CA GLN A 113 -10.11 6.22 -15.13
C GLN A 113 -9.55 5.61 -13.84
N MET A 114 -8.92 4.44 -13.94
CA MET A 114 -8.31 3.79 -12.78
C MET A 114 -7.10 4.53 -12.21
N VAL A 115 -6.29 5.16 -13.06
CA VAL A 115 -5.15 5.98 -12.63
C VAL A 115 -5.64 7.21 -11.89
N GLU A 116 -6.70 7.87 -12.37
CA GLU A 116 -7.33 9.00 -11.67
C GLU A 116 -7.88 8.58 -10.30
N ALA A 117 -8.59 7.44 -10.24
CA ALA A 117 -9.06 6.90 -8.96
C ALA A 117 -7.91 6.59 -7.99
N ALA A 118 -6.83 5.95 -8.49
CA ALA A 118 -5.64 5.66 -7.69
C ALA A 118 -4.98 6.94 -7.15
N GLN A 119 -4.92 8.01 -7.96
CA GLN A 119 -4.43 9.32 -7.52
C GLN A 119 -5.28 9.88 -6.38
N GLY A 120 -6.61 9.83 -6.50
CA GLY A 120 -7.53 10.25 -5.44
C GLY A 120 -7.32 9.48 -4.13
N PHE A 121 -7.16 8.16 -4.22
CA PHE A 121 -6.93 7.30 -3.06
C PHE A 121 -5.59 7.61 -2.36
N VAL A 122 -4.51 7.73 -3.14
CA VAL A 122 -3.17 8.06 -2.63
C VAL A 122 -3.17 9.43 -1.96
N ARG A 123 -3.76 10.46 -2.59
CA ARG A 123 -3.86 11.79 -2.01
C ARG A 123 -4.70 11.82 -0.73
N GLY A 124 -5.72 10.96 -0.64
CA GLY A 124 -6.46 10.75 0.60
C GLY A 124 -5.57 10.26 1.74
N ASN A 125 -4.64 9.34 1.45
CA ASN A 125 -3.64 8.89 2.42
C ASN A 125 -2.66 10.01 2.78
N SER A 126 -2.15 10.75 1.78
CA SER A 126 -1.26 11.91 2.00
C SER A 126 -1.91 12.93 2.94
N LYS A 127 -3.17 13.29 2.70
CA LYS A 127 -3.92 14.22 3.55
C LYS A 127 -4.10 13.69 4.98
N ALA A 128 -4.47 12.42 5.14
CA ALA A 128 -4.62 11.81 6.45
C ALA A 128 -3.28 11.74 7.21
N ALA A 129 -2.18 11.50 6.50
CA ALA A 129 -0.83 11.49 7.06
C ALA A 129 -0.42 12.90 7.54
N ALA A 130 -0.63 13.92 6.70
CA ALA A 130 -0.34 15.30 7.04
C ALA A 130 -1.12 15.79 8.29
N GLN A 131 -2.37 15.34 8.46
CA GLN A 131 -3.16 15.60 9.68
C GLN A 131 -2.54 15.00 10.95
N LYS A 132 -1.70 13.96 10.82
CA LYS A 132 -0.91 13.38 11.91
C LYS A 132 0.51 13.96 11.99
N GLY A 133 0.80 15.04 11.27
CA GLY A 133 2.12 15.66 11.23
C GLY A 133 3.16 14.87 10.45
N ALA A 134 2.77 13.89 9.64
CA ALA A 134 3.70 13.11 8.83
C ALA A 134 4.02 13.83 7.52
N SER A 135 5.31 13.99 7.23
CA SER A 135 5.82 14.47 5.93
C SER A 135 6.22 13.33 4.99
N ARG A 136 6.24 12.08 5.49
CA ARG A 136 6.61 10.89 4.72
C ARG A 136 5.67 9.72 4.98
N LEU A 137 5.20 9.12 3.89
CA LEU A 137 4.49 7.83 3.89
C LEU A 137 5.45 6.69 3.53
N ALA A 138 5.56 5.70 4.40
CA ALA A 138 6.33 4.48 4.19
C ALA A 138 5.42 3.27 3.96
N TYR A 139 5.50 2.71 2.76
CA TYR A 139 4.62 1.64 2.32
C TYR A 139 5.23 0.26 2.61
N CYS A 140 4.48 -0.62 3.26
CA CYS A 140 4.85 -2.02 3.51
C CYS A 140 4.66 -2.94 2.28
N CYS A 141 4.30 -2.34 1.14
CA CYS A 141 4.08 -3.02 -0.14
C CYS A 141 4.78 -2.23 -1.24
N ALA A 142 5.69 -2.90 -1.97
CA ALA A 142 6.43 -2.32 -3.08
C ALA A 142 5.48 -1.76 -4.16
N GLY A 143 4.41 -2.49 -4.49
CA GLY A 143 3.40 -2.02 -5.45
C GLY A 143 2.69 -0.75 -4.98
N CYS A 144 2.36 -0.63 -3.69
CA CYS A 144 1.75 0.59 -3.16
C CYS A 144 2.72 1.78 -3.22
N ALA A 145 3.99 1.56 -2.84
CA ALA A 145 5.03 2.59 -2.95
C ALA A 145 5.19 3.08 -4.40
N HIS A 146 5.22 2.13 -5.35
CA HIS A 146 5.38 2.41 -6.77
C HIS A 146 4.22 3.22 -7.34
N VAL A 147 2.98 2.83 -7.04
CA VAL A 147 1.82 3.60 -7.49
C VAL A 147 1.83 4.99 -6.88
N ALA A 148 2.05 5.11 -5.57
CA ALA A 148 2.06 6.41 -4.90
C ALA A 148 3.12 7.37 -5.46
N LYS A 149 4.36 6.89 -5.64
CA LYS A 149 5.44 7.64 -6.29
C LYS A 149 5.10 8.05 -7.73
N SER A 150 4.22 7.30 -8.41
CA SER A 150 3.85 7.57 -9.81
C SER A 150 2.70 8.59 -9.93
N VAL A 151 1.71 8.51 -9.05
CA VAL A 151 0.48 9.32 -9.16
C VAL A 151 0.50 10.60 -8.33
N ASP A 152 1.41 10.71 -7.35
CA ASP A 152 1.51 11.84 -6.43
C ASP A 152 2.96 12.30 -6.20
N ALA A 153 3.82 12.18 -7.22
CA ALA A 153 5.25 12.51 -7.15
C ALA A 153 5.55 13.96 -6.70
N GLY A 154 4.65 14.90 -6.98
CA GLY A 154 4.78 16.32 -6.62
C GLY A 154 3.92 16.75 -5.44
N GLY A 155 3.39 15.82 -4.65
CA GLY A 155 2.62 16.13 -3.45
C GLY A 155 3.50 16.59 -2.27
N ASP A 156 2.87 17.20 -1.27
CA ASP A 156 3.55 17.72 -0.07
C ASP A 156 4.09 16.59 0.84
N VAL A 157 3.55 15.39 0.72
CA VAL A 157 3.96 14.21 1.50
C VAL A 157 4.78 13.28 0.61
N SER A 158 6.01 13.00 1.02
CA SER A 158 6.90 12.12 0.28
C SER A 158 6.48 10.65 0.39
N HIS A 159 6.78 9.85 -0.64
CA HIS A 159 6.41 8.44 -0.72
C HIS A 159 7.64 7.54 -0.77
N SER A 160 7.71 6.53 0.11
CA SER A 160 8.87 5.64 0.19
C SER A 160 8.47 4.19 0.38
N TYR A 161 9.22 3.27 -0.22
CA TYR A 161 9.09 1.87 0.15
C TYR A 161 9.75 1.66 1.51
N ILE A 162 9.16 0.82 2.37
CA ILE A 162 9.67 0.63 3.73
C ILE A 162 11.13 0.16 3.75
N LEU A 163 11.57 -0.65 2.78
CA LEU A 163 12.97 -1.08 2.74
C LEU A 163 13.91 0.09 2.44
N ASP A 164 13.51 1.06 1.62
CA ASP A 164 14.31 2.27 1.37
C ASP A 164 14.52 3.03 2.69
N VAL A 165 13.44 3.21 3.48
CA VAL A 165 13.48 3.87 4.79
C VAL A 165 14.44 3.16 5.75
N LEU A 166 14.36 1.83 5.82
CA LEU A 166 15.20 1.02 6.70
C LEU A 166 16.67 1.05 6.27
N LEU A 167 16.93 0.95 4.97
CA LEU A 167 18.29 1.00 4.41
C LEU A 167 18.93 2.38 4.61
N ASP A 168 18.17 3.46 4.44
CA ASP A 168 18.63 4.82 4.72
C ASP A 168 19.04 4.99 6.19
N ALA A 169 18.22 4.49 7.12
CA ALA A 169 18.50 4.55 8.56
C ALA A 169 19.70 3.67 9.00
N LEU A 170 19.94 2.58 8.27
CA LEU A 170 21.07 1.67 8.49
C LEU A 170 22.35 2.09 7.74
N LYS A 171 22.30 3.14 6.92
CA LYS A 171 23.44 3.57 6.12
C LYS A 171 24.64 3.89 7.00
N GLY A 172 25.77 3.25 6.73
CA GLY A 172 27.01 3.41 7.51
C GLY A 172 27.02 2.62 8.82
N GLN A 173 25.95 1.88 9.15
CA GLN A 173 25.93 0.98 10.30
C GLN A 173 26.41 -0.41 9.91
N SER A 174 27.12 -1.06 10.82
CA SER A 174 27.54 -2.46 10.67
C SER A 174 26.61 -3.36 11.49
N LEU A 175 25.98 -4.32 10.82
CA LEU A 175 25.15 -5.34 11.48
C LEU A 175 26.01 -6.55 11.82
N ARG A 176 25.96 -6.98 13.09
CA ARG A 176 26.52 -8.26 13.50
C ARG A 176 25.50 -9.35 13.21
N VAL A 177 25.74 -10.10 12.15
CA VAL A 177 24.91 -11.25 11.75
C VAL A 177 25.76 -12.52 11.81
N ASN A 178 25.18 -13.60 12.34
CA ASN A 178 25.81 -14.91 12.24
C ASN A 178 25.91 -15.31 10.76
N PRO A 179 26.94 -16.08 10.35
CA PRO A 179 27.04 -16.58 8.99
C PRO A 179 25.75 -17.31 8.57
N LEU A 180 25.14 -16.83 7.49
CA LEU A 180 23.84 -17.30 7.01
C LEU A 180 23.80 -17.33 5.48
N LYS A 181 23.12 -18.33 4.91
CA LYS A 181 22.84 -18.41 3.48
C LYS A 181 21.43 -17.89 3.23
N VAL A 182 21.28 -16.86 2.40
CA VAL A 182 19.98 -16.28 2.04
C VAL A 182 19.74 -16.49 0.56
N ALA A 183 18.59 -17.08 0.22
CA ALA A 183 18.06 -17.00 -1.12
C ALA A 183 17.31 -15.65 -1.25
N TYR A 184 17.87 -14.75 -2.04
CA TYR A 184 17.28 -13.44 -2.27
C TYR A 184 16.29 -13.51 -3.44
N PHE A 185 15.07 -13.04 -3.21
CA PHE A 185 14.06 -12.86 -4.24
C PHE A 185 13.72 -11.37 -4.35
N GLU A 186 14.05 -10.77 -5.47
CA GLU A 186 13.90 -9.33 -5.73
C GLU A 186 12.41 -8.90 -5.77
N GLY A 187 11.53 -9.85 -6.13
CA GLY A 187 10.10 -9.61 -6.32
C GLY A 187 9.69 -9.58 -7.80
N CYS A 188 8.38 -9.56 -8.06
CA CYS A 188 7.83 -9.47 -9.41
C CYS A 188 7.75 -8.00 -9.86
N HIS A 189 8.88 -7.36 -10.16
CA HIS A 189 8.93 -5.93 -10.55
C HIS A 189 8.04 -5.58 -11.75
N THR A 190 7.88 -6.52 -12.68
CA THR A 190 7.04 -6.35 -13.86
C THR A 190 5.57 -6.09 -13.53
N SER A 191 5.06 -6.64 -12.42
CA SER A 191 3.66 -6.48 -12.02
C SER A 191 3.31 -5.03 -11.73
N TYR A 192 4.11 -4.31 -10.95
CA TYR A 192 3.82 -2.92 -10.60
C TYR A 192 4.53 -1.89 -11.48
N ARG A 193 5.65 -2.22 -12.13
CA ARG A 193 6.33 -1.30 -13.06
C ARG A 193 5.65 -1.20 -14.42
N ARG A 194 5.10 -2.28 -14.97
CA ARG A 194 4.47 -2.25 -16.31
C ARG A 194 3.29 -1.28 -16.41
N PRO A 195 2.39 -1.17 -15.40
CA PRO A 195 1.32 -0.18 -15.43
C PRO A 195 1.79 1.27 -15.22
N PHE A 196 2.99 1.46 -14.65
CA PHE A 196 3.57 2.77 -14.33
C PHE A 196 5.07 2.80 -14.68
N PRO A 197 5.42 2.93 -15.98
CA PRO A 197 6.79 2.73 -16.44
C PRO A 197 7.77 3.88 -16.11
N GLN A 198 7.27 5.02 -15.61
CA GLN A 198 8.05 6.26 -15.46
C GLN A 198 8.75 6.43 -14.10
N THR A 199 8.62 5.47 -13.18
CA THR A 199 9.20 5.54 -11.84
C THR A 199 10.30 4.49 -11.68
N SER A 200 11.54 4.98 -11.50
CA SER A 200 12.73 4.20 -11.16
C SER A 200 12.89 4.12 -9.65
#